data_AF-A0A2V7K9F0-F1
#
_entry.id   AF-A0A2V7K9F0-F1
#
_cell.length_a   1.000
_cell.length_b   1.000
_cell.length_c   1.000
_cell.angle_alpha   90.00
_cell.angle_beta   90.00
_cell.angle_gamma   90.00
#
_symmetry.space_group_name_H-M   'P 1'
#
loop_
_entity.id
_entity.type
_entity.pdbx_description
1 polymer ?
#
loop_
_entity_poly.entity_id
_entity_poly.type
_entity_poly.pdbx_seq_one_letter_code
_entity_poly.pdbx_strand_id
1 'polypeptide(L)'
;DDLQWADAATLALLRALLANSDLSGLLVIGAYRDNEVSERHPLMLALGDIRTAGTPLREITLGPLPLLQLTQFIADTLHTDADRAAPLAELVLAKTAGNPFFVTQFLKTLHQEG
;
A
#
# COMPACT_ATOMS: atom_id res chain seq x y z
N ASP A 1 -4.59 -7.27 5.87
CA ASP A 1 -4.79 -6.83 4.48
C ASP A 1 -6.29 -6.84 4.18
N ASP A 2 -6.70 -6.23 3.08
CA ASP A 2 -8.08 -6.23 2.58
C ASP A 2 -9.16 -5.82 3.60
N LEU A 3 -8.88 -4.82 4.44
CA LEU A 3 -9.83 -4.40 5.49
C LEU A 3 -11.16 -3.90 4.93
N GLN A 4 -11.23 -3.50 3.66
CA GLN A 4 -12.49 -3.15 2.99
C GLN A 4 -13.49 -4.32 2.94
N TRP A 5 -13.04 -5.57 3.09
CA TRP A 5 -13.91 -6.76 3.10
C TRP A 5 -14.01 -7.43 4.48
N ALA A 6 -13.48 -6.80 5.52
CA ALA A 6 -13.60 -7.32 6.88
C ALA A 6 -15.06 -7.37 7.32
N ASP A 7 -15.46 -8.47 7.95
CA ASP A 7 -16.81 -8.61 8.50
C ASP A 7 -17.00 -7.78 9.78
N ALA A 8 -18.26 -7.66 10.21
CA ALA A 8 -18.62 -6.85 11.37
C ALA A 8 -17.95 -7.36 12.67
N ALA A 9 -17.77 -8.68 12.82
CA ALA A 9 -17.16 -9.27 14.00
C ALA A 9 -15.66 -8.92 14.07
N THR A 10 -14.95 -8.99 12.95
CA THR A 10 -13.54 -8.62 12.83
C THR A 10 -13.33 -7.14 13.13
N LEU A 11 -14.17 -6.26 12.59
CA LEU A 11 -14.10 -4.82 12.86
C LEU A 11 -14.43 -4.50 14.32
N ALA A 12 -15.38 -5.21 14.93
CA ALA A 12 -15.69 -5.07 16.35
C ALA A 12 -14.51 -5.50 17.23
N LEU A 13 -13.82 -6.58 16.87
CA LEU A 13 -12.62 -7.03 17.57
C LEU A 13 -11.49 -6.00 17.46
N LEU A 14 -11.23 -5.48 16.26
CA LEU A 14 -10.21 -4.45 16.04
C LEU A 14 -10.50 -3.19 16.87
N ARG A 15 -11.77 -2.74 16.90
CA ARG A 15 -12.19 -1.63 17.76
C ARG A 15 -11.93 -1.92 19.24
N ALA A 16 -12.33 -3.10 19.72
CA ALA A 16 -12.17 -3.46 21.14
C ALA A 16 -10.69 -3.52 21.55
N LEU A 17 -9.82 -4.07 20.69
CA LEU A 17 -8.39 -4.14 20.95
C LEU A 17 -7.72 -2.76 20.90
N LEU A 18 -8.04 -1.97 19.87
CA LEU A 18 -7.37 -0.71 19.62
C LEU A 18 -7.90 0.44 20.48
N ALA A 19 -9.14 0.39 20.96
CA ALA A 19 -9.68 1.37 21.90
C ALA A 19 -9.32 1.08 23.37
N ASN A 20 -8.66 -0.04 23.67
CA ASN A 20 -8.25 -0.39 25.03
C ASN A 20 -6.89 0.26 25.37
N SER A 21 -6.92 1.27 26.23
CA SER A 21 -5.72 2.00 26.69
C SER A 21 -4.76 1.17 27.54
N ASP A 22 -5.24 0.08 28.16
CA ASP A 22 -4.41 -0.78 29.01
C ASP A 22 -3.56 -1.76 28.18
N LEU A 23 -3.89 -1.91 26.89
CA LEU A 23 -3.17 -2.76 25.96
C LEU A 23 -1.91 -2.04 25.47
N SER A 24 -0.76 -2.42 26.01
CA SER A 24 0.55 -1.88 25.59
C SER A 24 1.32 -2.90 24.73
N GLY A 25 2.19 -2.39 23.84
CA GLY A 25 3.07 -3.22 23.02
C GLY A 25 2.44 -3.84 21.77
N LEU A 26 1.21 -3.43 21.39
CA LEU A 26 0.58 -3.85 20.14
C LEU A 26 0.70 -2.77 19.05
N LEU A 27 1.20 -3.16 17.89
CA LEU A 27 1.13 -2.38 16.65
C LEU A 27 0.28 -3.15 15.63
N VAL A 28 -0.78 -2.52 15.12
CA VAL A 28 -1.60 -3.07 14.06
C VAL A 28 -1.32 -2.31 12.76
N ILE A 29 -1.01 -3.05 11.70
CA ILE A 29 -0.86 -2.51 10.35
C ILE A 29 -1.99 -3.06 9.50
N GLY A 30 -2.79 -2.15 8.96
CA GLY A 30 -3.91 -2.44 8.07
C GLY A 30 -3.66 -1.88 6.69
N ALA A 31 -4.15 -2.58 5.67
CA ALA A 31 -4.20 -2.09 4.30
C ALA A 31 -5.63 -2.26 3.79
N TYR A 32 -6.08 -1.28 3.01
CA TYR A 32 -7.38 -1.31 2.35
C TYR A 32 -7.36 -0.48 1.07
N ARG A 33 -8.37 -0.68 0.24
CA ARG A 33 -8.60 0.07 -0.99
C ARG A 33 -9.48 1.28 -0.70
N ASP A 34 -8.90 2.47 -0.83
CA ASP A 34 -9.58 3.75 -0.58
C ASP A 34 -10.78 3.99 -1.50
N ASN A 35 -10.71 3.50 -2.74
CA ASN A 35 -11.78 3.56 -3.72
C ASN A 35 -12.93 2.56 -3.49
N GLU A 36 -12.81 1.61 -2.55
CA GLU A 36 -13.87 0.67 -2.17
C GLU A 36 -14.55 1.02 -0.85
N VAL A 37 -14.09 2.06 -0.14
CA VAL A 37 -14.64 2.47 1.16
C VAL A 37 -15.20 3.89 1.12
N SER A 38 -16.52 4.01 1.21
CA SER A 38 -17.17 5.31 1.40
C SER A 38 -17.10 5.76 2.86
N GLU A 39 -17.43 7.02 3.14
CA GLU A 39 -17.52 7.56 4.50
C GLU A 39 -18.47 6.75 5.42
N ARG A 40 -19.48 6.08 4.85
CA ARG A 40 -20.44 5.24 5.58
C ARG A 40 -20.01 3.77 5.69
N HIS A 41 -18.85 3.40 5.15
CA HIS A 41 -18.37 2.03 5.19
C HIS A 41 -18.05 1.60 6.63
N PRO A 42 -18.38 0.36 7.05
CA PRO A 42 -18.12 -0.12 8.42
C PRO A 42 -16.68 0.07 8.89
N LEU A 43 -15.71 -0.11 7.98
CA LEU A 43 -14.30 0.18 8.26
C LEU A 43 -14.06 1.65 8.66
N MET A 44 -14.65 2.61 7.94
CA MET A 44 -14.46 4.03 8.21
C MET A 44 -15.07 4.44 9.56
N LEU A 45 -16.24 3.86 9.90
CA LEU A 45 -16.85 4.03 11.21
C LEU A 45 -15.96 3.48 12.33
N ALA A 46 -15.40 2.27 12.13
CA ALA A 46 -14.49 1.66 13.09
C ALA A 46 -13.21 2.48 13.31
N LEU A 47 -12.60 2.98 12.23
CA LEU A 47 -11.43 3.86 12.31
C LEU A 47 -11.76 5.20 13.00
N GLY A 48 -12.95 5.75 12.77
CA GLY A 48 -13.44 6.95 13.46
C GLY A 48 -13.59 6.75 14.97
N ASP A 49 -14.12 5.61 15.39
CA ASP A 49 -14.23 5.25 16.82
C ASP A 49 -12.86 5.08 17.47
N ILE A 50 -11.93 4.38 16.80
CA ILE A 50 -10.56 4.20 17.28
C ILE A 50 -9.85 5.56 17.45
N ARG A 51 -10.05 6.47 16.49
CA ARG A 51 -9.49 7.83 16.55
C ARG A 51 -10.08 8.62 17.73
N THR A 52 -11.39 8.47 17.99
CA THR A 52 -12.08 9.14 19.10
C THR A 52 -11.66 8.59 20.47
N ALA A 53 -11.30 7.31 20.54
CA ALA A 53 -10.78 6.67 21.75
C ALA A 53 -9.37 7.15 22.15
N GLY A 54 -8.73 8.02 21.35
CA GLY A 54 -7.41 8.58 21.63
C GLY A 54 -6.24 7.71 21.16
N THR A 55 -6.52 6.62 20.45
CA THR A 55 -5.51 5.72 19.90
C THR A 55 -4.79 6.38 18.73
N PRO A 56 -3.44 6.43 18.72
CA PRO A 56 -2.70 6.98 17.60
C PRO A 56 -2.99 6.19 16.31
N LEU A 57 -3.67 6.83 15.36
CA LEU A 57 -3.96 6.27 14.05
C LEU A 57 -3.20 7.07 12.99
N ARG A 58 -2.37 6.37 12.20
CA ARG A 58 -1.65 6.96 11.07
C ARG A 58 -2.10 6.29 9.78
N GLU A 59 -2.59 7.11 8.86
CA GLU A 59 -2.92 6.69 7.50
C GLU A 59 -1.74 7.03 6.58
N ILE A 60 -1.43 6.11 5.68
CA ILE A 60 -0.38 6.28 4.66
C ILE A 60 -1.00 5.97 3.31
N THR A 61 -1.22 7.00 2.51
CA THR A 61 -1.67 6.85 1.12
C THR A 61 -0.49 6.42 0.25
N LEU A 62 -0.62 5.27 -0.39
CA LEU A 62 0.39 4.75 -1.31
C LEU A 62 0.09 5.21 -2.73
N GLY A 63 0.95 6.06 -3.28
CA GLY A 63 0.89 6.46 -4.68
C GLY A 63 1.68 5.53 -5.61
N PRO A 64 1.61 5.75 -6.94
CA PRO A 64 2.49 5.09 -7.89
C PRO A 64 3.97 5.42 -7.65
N LEU A 65 4.87 4.55 -8.11
CA LEU A 65 6.31 4.77 -8.03
C LEU A 65 6.74 5.95 -8.93
N PRO A 66 7.37 7.00 -8.37
CA PRO A 66 7.98 8.05 -9.16
C PRO A 66 9.21 7.52 -9.91
N LEU A 67 9.61 8.23 -10.98
CA LEU A 67 10.73 7.83 -11.85
C LEU A 67 12.00 7.50 -11.07
N LEU A 68 12.36 8.29 -10.05
CA LEU A 68 13.55 8.06 -9.24
C LEU A 68 13.52 6.71 -8.52
N GLN A 69 12.39 6.39 -7.87
CA GLN A 69 12.23 5.11 -7.15
C GLN A 69 12.15 3.94 -8.13
N LEU A 70 11.50 4.13 -9.28
CA LEU A 70 11.44 3.12 -10.33
C LEU A 70 12.82 2.84 -10.95
N THR A 71 13.63 3.88 -11.13
CA THR A 71 15.01 3.76 -11.63
C THR A 71 15.85 2.95 -10.66
N GLN A 72 15.76 3.25 -9.36
CA GLN A 72 16.44 2.46 -8.33
C GLN A 72 15.95 1.01 -8.30
N PHE A 73 14.63 0.80 -8.37
CA PHE A 73 14.04 -0.54 -8.40
C PHE A 73 14.57 -1.38 -9.57
N ILE A 74 14.68 -0.79 -10.76
CA ILE A 74 15.21 -1.47 -11.96
C ILE A 74 16.73 -1.69 -11.84
N ALA A 75 17.46 -0.69 -11.35
CA ALA A 75 18.90 -0.79 -11.11
C ALA A 75 19.24 -1.96 -10.17
N ASP A 76 18.52 -2.06 -9.05
CA ASP A 76 18.67 -3.14 -8.07
C ASP A 76 18.28 -4.49 -8.68
N THR A 77 17.18 -4.55 -9.42
CA THR A 77 16.70 -5.78 -10.09
C THR A 77 17.73 -6.32 -11.10
N LEU A 78 18.35 -5.44 -11.88
CA LEU A 78 19.29 -5.79 -12.95
C LEU A 78 20.76 -5.79 -12.50
N HIS A 79 21.03 -5.51 -11.23
CA HIS A 79 22.38 -5.37 -10.66
C HIS A 79 23.25 -4.41 -11.48
N THR A 80 22.69 -3.26 -11.84
CA THR A 80 23.36 -2.20 -12.60
C THR A 80 23.23 -0.86 -11.88
N ASP A 81 24.03 0.12 -12.31
CA ASP A 81 23.94 1.50 -11.88
C ASP A 81 22.71 2.24 -12.44
N ALA A 82 22.27 3.29 -11.72
CA ALA A 82 21.07 4.06 -12.02
C ALA A 82 21.08 4.69 -13.42
N ASP A 83 22.25 5.15 -13.89
CA ASP A 83 22.39 5.76 -15.21
C ASP A 83 22.07 4.77 -16.33
N ARG A 84 22.47 3.51 -16.18
CA ARG A 84 22.13 2.44 -17.11
C ARG A 84 20.68 1.97 -17.00
N ALA A 85 20.07 2.08 -15.82
CA ALA A 85 18.68 1.71 -15.59
C ALA A 85 17.68 2.79 -16.06
N ALA A 86 18.09 4.06 -16.08
CA ALA A 86 17.21 5.20 -16.34
C ALA A 86 16.41 5.10 -17.66
N PRO A 87 17.01 4.74 -18.82
CA PRO A 87 16.24 4.64 -20.07
C PRO A 87 15.13 3.58 -20.00
N LEU A 88 15.39 2.45 -19.33
CA LEU A 88 14.36 1.42 -19.13
C LEU A 88 13.30 1.90 -18.14
N ALA A 89 13.70 2.60 -17.07
CA ALA A 89 12.77 3.16 -16.10
C ALA A 89 11.79 4.17 -16.71
N GLU A 90 12.24 5.02 -17.63
CA GLU A 90 11.37 5.94 -18.36
C GLU A 90 10.34 5.19 -19.22
N LEU A 91 10.77 4.14 -19.93
CA LEU A 91 9.87 3.31 -20.74
C LEU A 91 8.85 2.57 -19.88
N VAL A 92 9.30 1.97 -18.77
CA VAL A 92 8.43 1.26 -17.82
C VAL A 92 7.44 2.24 -17.19
N LEU A 93 7.88 3.43 -16.79
CA LEU A 93 7.01 4.47 -16.23
C LEU A 93 5.91 4.85 -17.22
N ALA A 94 6.29 5.10 -18.49
CA ALA A 94 5.35 5.47 -19.54
C ALA A 94 4.29 4.38 -19.81
N LYS A 95 4.65 3.10 -19.65
CA LYS A 95 3.74 1.97 -19.90
C LYS A 95 2.89 1.58 -18.70
N THR A 96 3.35 1.85 -17.49
CA THR A 96 2.73 1.32 -16.26
C THR A 96 2.18 2.40 -15.34
N ALA A 97 2.43 3.68 -15.69
CA ALA A 97 2.15 4.84 -14.84
C ALA A 97 2.75 4.71 -13.43
N GLY A 98 3.80 3.91 -13.26
CA GLY A 98 4.47 3.67 -11.97
C GLY A 98 3.70 2.73 -11.05
N ASN A 99 2.61 2.10 -11.51
CA ASN A 99 1.88 1.12 -10.69
C ASN A 99 2.76 -0.12 -10.44
N PRO A 100 3.11 -0.46 -9.18
CA PRO A 100 4.06 -1.54 -8.88
C PRO A 100 3.69 -2.92 -9.44
N PHE A 101 2.39 -3.24 -9.50
CA PHE A 101 1.92 -4.48 -10.10
C PHE A 101 2.24 -4.51 -11.60
N PHE A 102 1.84 -3.46 -12.34
CA PHE A 102 2.12 -3.38 -13.77
C PHE A 102 3.60 -3.26 -14.09
N VAL A 103 4.39 -2.55 -13.27
CA VAL A 103 5.86 -2.52 -13.37
C VAL A 103 6.43 -3.93 -13.36
N THR A 104 6.05 -4.73 -12.36
CA THR A 104 6.57 -6.09 -12.19
C THR A 104 6.13 -7.00 -13.34
N GLN A 105 4.86 -6.93 -13.75
CA GLN A 105 4.35 -7.73 -14.87
C GLN A 105 5.05 -7.36 -16.18
N PHE A 106 5.20 -6.06 -16.47
CA PHE A 106 5.83 -5.59 -17.69
C PHE A 106 7.29 -6.03 -17.78
N LEU A 107 8.07 -5.89 -16.70
CA LEU A 107 9.46 -6.36 -16.66
C LEU A 107 9.56 -7.89 -16.86
N LYS A 108 8.65 -8.67 -16.26
CA LYS A 108 8.60 -10.13 -16.48
C LYS A 108 8.30 -10.47 -17.94
N THR A 109 7.37 -9.77 -18.58
CA THR A 109 7.07 -9.94 -20.00
C THR A 109 8.29 -9.64 -20.87
N LEU A 110 8.98 -8.52 -20.64
CA LEU A 110 10.20 -8.18 -21.39
C LEU A 110 11.29 -9.24 -21.26
N HIS A 111 11.44 -9.85 -20.08
CA HIS A 111 12.41 -10.93 -19.87
C HIS A 111 12.02 -12.25 -20.55
N GLN A 112 10.72 -12.52 -20.69
CA GLN A 112 10.23 -13.75 -21.33
C GLN A 112 10.25 -13.67 -22.86
N GLU A 113 10.04 -12.48 -23.42
CA GLU A 113 9.88 -12.27 -24.86
C GLU A 113 11.12 -11.71 -25.56
N GLY A 114 12.14 -11.27 -24.80
CA GLY A 114 13.41 -10.72 -25.29
C GLY A 114 14.59 -11.66 -25.09
#